data_AF-A0AAV9RVT9-F1
#
_entry.id   AF-A0AAV9RVT9-F1
#
_cell.length_a   1.000
_cell.length_b   1.000
_cell.length_c   1.000
_cell.angle_alpha   90.00
_cell.angle_beta   90.00
_cell.angle_gamma   90.00
#
_symmetry.space_group_name_H-M   'P 1'
#
loop_
_entity.id
_entity.type
_entity.pdbx_description
1 polymer ?
#
loop_
_entity_poly.entity_id
_entity_poly.type
_entity_poly.pdbx_seq_one_letter_code
_entity_poly.pdbx_strand_id
1 'polypeptide(L)'
;MEGVSTRGVLSHLSLLEDQASSRRLVLQQPSRVTELRAKVEALTSQRDQLKAEIQTHKNLQKLRPSVDKRRAAGEEDMDVDSESSELLRLMARHSELSDLLHAHHLIGGYDVIKTRQGKGMCFSLATAYEGVYLDTYNLEIDLRPKVRICRHNIPPFIPLNNLAEQSDLQTGLRAFLDTVSQHLNAFAGRKQQLKLVKEQHKSVEVMESNLLCSILVLMFTVPKKKTPLLCTLEYTDHTRCLPTRVHLDSEDKRLPDAPQWKKNCSLLTEVPVHRALTAIRKSRDIV
;
A
#
# COMPACT_ATOMS: atom_id res chain seq x y z
N MET A 1 -66.37 48.69 -41.75
CA MET A 1 -65.10 48.02 -42.09
C MET A 1 -64.59 47.36 -40.82
N GLU A 2 -64.93 46.08 -40.64
CA GLU A 2 -64.44 45.26 -39.52
C GLU A 2 -63.03 44.78 -39.84
N GLY A 3 -62.07 45.18 -39.02
CA GLY A 3 -60.69 44.69 -39.03
C GLY A 3 -60.35 44.20 -37.63
N VAL A 4 -60.92 43.06 -37.23
CA VAL A 4 -60.66 42.40 -35.95
C VAL A 4 -59.19 41.99 -35.92
N SER A 5 -58.39 42.72 -35.12
CA SER A 5 -56.97 42.46 -34.89
C SER A 5 -56.81 41.11 -34.18
N THR A 6 -56.58 40.07 -34.98
CA THR A 6 -56.28 38.69 -34.58
C THR A 6 -54.86 38.59 -34.00
N ARG A 7 -54.62 39.22 -32.85
CA ARG A 7 -53.49 38.83 -32.00
C ARG A 7 -53.91 37.56 -31.24
N GLY A 8 -53.76 36.41 -31.90
CA GLY A 8 -54.19 35.12 -31.37
C GLY A 8 -53.57 34.84 -29.99
N VAL A 9 -54.30 34.13 -29.13
CA VAL A 9 -53.89 33.77 -27.76
C VAL A 9 -52.47 33.18 -27.70
N LEU A 10 -52.10 32.39 -28.72
CA LEU A 10 -50.77 31.81 -28.87
C LEU A 10 -49.66 32.84 -29.06
N SER A 11 -49.91 33.92 -29.80
CA SER A 11 -48.93 35.01 -29.98
C SER A 11 -48.70 35.80 -28.69
N HIS A 12 -49.74 35.95 -27.86
CA HIS A 12 -49.63 36.58 -26.55
C HIS A 12 -48.88 35.68 -25.56
N LEU A 13 -49.17 34.37 -25.58
CA LEU A 13 -48.44 33.38 -24.78
C LEU A 13 -46.95 33.33 -25.14
N SER A 14 -46.60 33.33 -26.43
CA SER A 14 -45.21 33.38 -26.88
C SER A 14 -44.48 34.62 -26.38
N LEU A 15 -45.12 35.79 -26.41
CA LEU A 15 -44.53 37.03 -25.90
C LEU A 15 -44.33 37.01 -24.38
N LEU A 16 -45.26 36.39 -23.64
CA LEU A 16 -45.13 36.20 -22.20
C LEU A 16 -44.03 35.19 -21.84
N GLU A 17 -43.87 34.14 -22.64
CA GLU A 17 -42.81 33.13 -22.47
C GLU A 17 -41.42 33.72 -22.73
N ASP A 18 -41.28 34.58 -23.75
CA ASP A 18 -40.04 35.32 -24.03
C ASP A 18 -39.70 36.31 -22.91
N GLN A 19 -40.70 37.00 -22.36
CA GLN A 19 -40.51 37.90 -21.22
C GLN A 19 -40.15 37.13 -19.93
N ALA A 20 -40.78 35.99 -19.67
CA ALA A 20 -40.46 35.15 -18.52
C ALA A 20 -39.05 34.54 -18.64
N SER A 21 -38.68 34.08 -19.83
CA SER A 21 -37.34 33.55 -20.13
C SER A 21 -36.26 34.61 -19.98
N SER A 22 -36.50 35.82 -20.48
CA SER A 22 -35.59 36.95 -20.34
C SER A 22 -35.39 37.36 -18.87
N ARG A 23 -36.47 37.40 -18.07
CA ARG A 23 -36.38 37.67 -16.62
C ARG A 23 -35.63 36.58 -15.86
N ARG A 24 -35.81 35.31 -16.23
CA ARG A 24 -35.10 34.17 -15.64
C ARG A 24 -33.60 34.24 -15.90
N LEU A 25 -33.19 34.62 -17.11
CA LEU A 25 -31.78 34.84 -17.46
C LEU A 25 -31.16 36.02 -16.67
N VAL A 26 -31.90 37.12 -16.51
CA VAL A 26 -31.44 38.30 -15.75
C VAL A 26 -31.35 38.02 -14.25
N LEU A 27 -32.18 37.14 -13.68
CA LEU A 27 -32.12 36.74 -12.26
C LEU A 27 -31.06 35.67 -11.98
N GLN A 28 -30.76 34.78 -12.94
CA GLN A 28 -29.72 33.74 -12.79
C GLN A 28 -28.29 34.25 -13.00
N GLN A 29 -28.11 35.32 -13.78
CA GLN A 29 -26.80 35.97 -13.97
C GLN A 29 -26.18 36.47 -12.66
N PRO A 30 -26.86 37.30 -11.83
CA PRO A 30 -26.30 37.77 -10.58
C PRO A 30 -26.08 36.64 -9.57
N SER A 31 -26.95 35.61 -9.52
CA SER A 31 -26.77 34.47 -8.62
C SER A 31 -25.57 33.60 -9.01
N ARG A 32 -25.36 33.39 -10.32
CA ARG A 32 -24.18 32.66 -10.82
C ARG A 32 -22.89 33.47 -10.61
N VAL A 33 -22.95 34.79 -10.75
CA VAL A 33 -21.81 35.67 -10.48
C VAL A 33 -21.46 35.70 -8.99
N THR A 34 -22.44 35.71 -8.08
CA THR A 34 -22.18 35.63 -6.64
C THR A 34 -21.62 34.27 -6.24
N GLU A 35 -22.13 33.17 -6.79
CA GLU A 35 -21.58 31.83 -6.60
C GLU A 35 -20.13 31.71 -7.10
N LEU A 36 -19.84 32.25 -8.30
CA LEU A 36 -18.48 32.25 -8.85
C LEU A 36 -17.54 33.12 -8.02
N ARG A 37 -18.00 34.27 -7.51
CA ARG A 37 -17.21 35.11 -6.59
C ARG A 37 -16.89 34.38 -5.30
N ALA A 38 -17.86 33.69 -4.70
CA ALA A 38 -17.64 32.87 -3.50
C ALA A 38 -16.63 31.74 -3.77
N LYS A 39 -16.70 31.09 -4.94
CA LYS A 39 -15.70 30.08 -5.35
C LYS A 39 -14.31 30.69 -5.52
N VAL A 40 -14.19 31.87 -6.11
CA VAL A 40 -12.91 32.58 -6.27
C VAL A 40 -12.34 32.92 -4.90
N GLU A 41 -13.14 33.41 -3.97
CA GLU A 41 -12.71 33.75 -2.61
C GLU A 41 -12.25 32.52 -1.82
N ALA A 42 -12.98 31.40 -1.94
CA ALA A 42 -12.59 30.11 -1.35
C ALA A 42 -11.26 29.60 -1.92
N LEU A 43 -11.09 29.64 -3.26
CA LEU A 43 -9.84 29.23 -3.92
C LEU A 43 -8.67 30.17 -3.58
N THR A 44 -8.94 31.46 -3.41
CA THR A 44 -7.97 32.47 -2.99
C THR A 44 -7.47 32.17 -1.57
N SER A 45 -8.39 31.87 -0.66
CA SER A 45 -8.07 31.46 0.72
C SER A 45 -7.26 30.17 0.75
N GLN A 46 -7.66 29.17 -0.02
CA GLN A 46 -6.93 27.91 -0.13
C GLN A 46 -5.52 28.10 -0.71
N ARG A 47 -5.38 28.93 -1.75
CA ARG A 47 -4.07 29.27 -2.33
C ARG A 47 -3.19 29.96 -1.30
N ASP A 48 -3.72 30.91 -0.54
CA ASP A 48 -2.93 31.66 0.44
C ASP A 48 -2.48 30.78 1.61
N GLN A 49 -3.34 29.84 2.04
CA GLN A 49 -2.98 28.78 2.98
C GLN A 49 -1.84 27.91 2.44
N LEU A 50 -1.97 27.38 1.21
CA LEU A 50 -0.92 26.57 0.57
C LEU A 50 0.38 27.36 0.40
N LYS A 51 0.29 28.66 0.09
CA LYS A 51 1.46 29.54 -0.03
C LYS A 51 2.16 29.72 1.31
N ALA A 52 1.41 29.84 2.40
CA ALA A 52 1.96 29.88 3.75
C ALA A 52 2.64 28.55 4.10
N GLU A 53 2.01 27.41 3.85
CA GLU A 53 2.59 26.07 4.05
C GLU A 53 3.90 25.91 3.26
N ILE A 54 3.93 26.27 1.97
CA ILE A 54 5.15 26.25 1.16
C ILE A 54 6.24 27.15 1.75
N GLN A 55 5.88 28.34 2.23
CA GLN A 55 6.84 29.26 2.84
C GLN A 55 7.42 28.69 4.14
N THR A 56 6.60 28.05 4.97
CA THR A 56 7.08 27.35 6.17
C THR A 56 8.03 26.22 5.79
N HIS A 57 7.68 25.39 4.80
CA HIS A 57 8.55 24.31 4.32
C HIS A 57 9.89 24.83 3.79
N LYS A 58 9.89 25.96 3.05
CA LYS A 58 11.12 26.63 2.60
C LYS A 58 11.98 27.12 3.77
N ASN A 59 11.36 27.69 4.80
CA ASN A 59 12.08 28.15 5.99
C ASN A 59 12.66 26.95 6.77
N LEU A 60 11.90 25.86 6.90
CA LEU A 60 12.39 24.61 7.50
C LEU A 60 13.59 24.04 6.73
N GLN A 61 13.52 24.00 5.40
CA GLN A 61 14.62 23.50 4.56
C GLN A 61 15.90 24.35 4.71
N LYS A 62 15.76 25.68 4.87
CA LYS A 62 16.91 26.57 5.14
C LYS A 62 17.54 26.37 6.52
N LEU A 63 16.76 25.93 7.51
CA LEU A 63 17.22 25.70 8.88
C LEU A 63 17.84 24.31 9.10
N ARG A 64 17.50 23.30 8.27
CA ARG A 64 18.15 21.97 8.31
C ARG A 64 19.70 22.03 8.32
N PRO A 65 20.38 22.74 7.39
CA PRO A 65 21.84 22.78 7.36
C PRO A 65 22.48 23.61 8.51
N SER A 66 21.73 24.49 9.19
CA SER A 66 22.26 25.28 10.30
C SER A 66 22.28 24.51 11.63
N VAL A 67 21.40 23.53 11.79
CA VAL A 67 21.39 22.61 12.94
C VAL A 67 22.61 21.69 12.92
N ASP A 68 23.01 21.18 11.75
CA ASP A 68 24.20 20.34 11.61
C ASP A 68 25.51 21.12 11.90
N LYS A 69 25.57 22.40 11.52
CA LYS A 69 26.74 23.26 11.76
C LYS A 69 26.93 23.65 13.23
N ARG A 70 25.83 23.89 13.98
CA ARG A 70 25.89 24.22 15.42
C ARG A 70 26.18 23.02 16.33
N ARG A 71 26.15 21.78 15.81
CA ARG A 71 26.68 20.61 16.55
C ARG A 71 28.22 20.59 16.62
N ALA A 72 28.90 21.34 15.74
CA ALA A 72 30.37 21.39 15.66
C ALA A 72 30.99 22.66 16.25
N ALA A 73 30.22 23.75 16.37
CA ALA A 73 30.68 25.02 16.93
C ALA A 73 29.73 25.45 18.04
N GLY A 74 30.31 25.69 19.22
CA GLY A 74 29.63 26.18 20.40
C GLY A 74 28.79 27.42 20.14
N GLU A 75 27.80 27.59 21.00
CA GLU A 75 26.75 28.60 20.99
C GLU A 75 27.29 30.00 20.68
N GLU A 76 26.86 30.58 19.57
CA GLU A 76 26.89 32.03 19.41
C GLU A 76 25.48 32.56 19.13
N ASP A 77 25.18 33.51 20.00
CA ASP A 77 23.97 34.29 20.23
C ASP A 77 23.56 35.09 19.01
N MET A 78 22.27 35.16 18.70
CA MET A 78 21.67 36.33 18.05
C MET A 78 20.15 36.30 18.21
N ASP A 79 19.67 37.36 18.85
CA ASP A 79 18.29 37.69 19.20
C ASP A 79 17.53 38.27 18.01
N VAL A 80 16.51 37.56 17.50
CA VAL A 80 15.36 38.09 16.74
C VAL A 80 14.18 37.10 16.88
N ASP A 81 13.10 37.53 17.55
CA ASP A 81 11.83 36.79 17.77
C ASP A 81 12.02 35.36 18.31
N SER A 82 12.50 35.29 19.56
CA SER A 82 12.86 34.06 20.29
C SER A 82 11.83 32.93 20.14
N GLU A 83 10.53 33.17 20.35
CA GLU A 83 9.52 32.10 20.33
C GLU A 83 9.25 31.53 18.92
N SER A 84 9.17 32.39 17.91
CA SER A 84 8.92 31.96 16.50
C SER A 84 10.15 31.25 15.92
N SER A 85 11.34 31.74 16.25
CA SER A 85 12.63 31.14 15.89
C SER A 85 12.84 29.78 16.57
N GLU A 86 12.51 29.68 17.86
CA GLU A 86 12.56 28.42 18.60
C GLU A 86 11.55 27.40 18.09
N LEU A 87 10.32 27.82 17.80
CA LEU A 87 9.29 26.96 17.22
C LEU A 87 9.73 26.42 15.86
N LEU A 88 10.27 27.26 14.97
CA LEU A 88 10.82 26.85 13.68
C LEU A 88 11.98 25.86 13.83
N ARG A 89 12.87 26.07 14.82
CA ARG A 89 13.97 25.15 15.13
C ARG A 89 13.45 23.80 15.65
N LEU A 90 12.45 23.79 16.52
CA LEU A 90 11.81 22.58 17.01
C LEU A 90 11.09 21.83 15.89
N MET A 91 10.39 22.53 15.00
CA MET A 91 9.75 21.95 13.83
C MET A 91 10.79 21.34 12.86
N ALA A 92 11.91 22.01 12.62
CA ALA A 92 12.99 21.48 11.80
C ALA A 92 13.55 20.18 12.39
N ARG A 93 13.88 20.18 13.69
CA ARG A 93 14.37 19.00 14.42
C ARG A 93 13.35 17.86 14.44
N HIS A 94 12.07 18.17 14.64
CA HIS A 94 11.00 17.18 14.60
C HIS A 94 10.91 16.54 13.20
N SER A 95 11.00 17.35 12.13
CA SER A 95 11.02 16.83 10.75
C SER A 95 12.21 15.91 10.49
N GLU A 96 13.41 16.25 10.98
CA GLU A 96 14.61 15.43 10.83
C GLU A 96 14.48 14.09 11.57
N LEU A 97 13.96 14.12 12.80
CA LEU A 97 13.72 12.91 13.59
C LEU A 97 12.63 12.05 12.96
N SER A 98 11.59 12.66 12.40
CA SER A 98 10.55 11.96 11.65
C SER A 98 11.10 11.30 10.39
N ASP A 99 11.95 12.00 9.63
CA ASP A 99 12.61 11.45 8.44
C ASP A 99 13.52 10.28 8.82
N LEU A 100 14.27 10.40 9.92
CA LEU A 100 15.13 9.33 10.43
C LEU A 100 14.32 8.11 10.89
N LEU A 101 13.20 8.33 11.58
CA LEU A 101 12.32 7.26 12.02
C LEU A 101 11.68 6.55 10.81
N HIS A 102 11.28 7.31 9.80
CA HIS A 102 10.78 6.75 8.56
C HIS A 102 11.85 5.94 7.80
N ALA A 103 13.10 6.42 7.76
CA ALA A 103 14.21 5.65 7.21
C ALA A 103 14.46 4.35 7.98
N HIS A 104 14.37 4.38 9.32
CA HIS A 104 14.46 3.17 10.13
C HIS A 104 13.31 2.20 9.83
N HIS A 105 12.08 2.68 9.68
CA HIS A 105 10.94 1.84 9.28
C HIS A 105 11.20 1.13 7.94
N LEU A 106 11.71 1.87 6.95
CA LEU A 106 12.01 1.36 5.61
C LEU A 106 13.15 0.32 5.61
N ILE A 107 14.21 0.56 6.38
CA ILE A 107 15.42 -0.29 6.39
C ILE A 107 15.27 -1.46 7.36
N GLY A 108 14.77 -1.20 8.57
CA GLY A 108 14.65 -2.17 9.64
C GLY A 108 13.40 -3.04 9.54
N GLY A 109 12.37 -2.60 8.81
CA GLY A 109 11.14 -3.37 8.62
C GLY A 109 10.24 -3.47 9.86
N TYR A 110 10.58 -2.75 10.94
CA TYR A 110 9.74 -2.65 12.13
C TYR A 110 9.86 -1.30 12.83
N ASP A 111 8.76 -0.91 13.50
CA ASP A 111 8.73 0.19 14.45
C ASP A 111 8.70 -0.31 15.88
N VAL A 112 9.23 0.50 16.81
CA VAL A 112 9.27 0.16 18.23
C VAL A 112 8.64 1.27 19.04
N ILE A 113 7.63 0.93 19.82
CA ILE A 113 7.03 1.85 20.79
C ILE A 113 7.15 1.27 22.21
N LYS A 114 7.41 2.13 23.18
CA LYS A 114 7.42 1.74 24.61
C LYS A 114 5.97 1.57 25.06
N THR A 115 5.68 0.48 25.77
CA THR A 115 4.32 0.23 26.29
C THR A 115 4.02 1.10 27.51
N ARG A 116 2.73 1.33 27.80
CA ARG A 116 2.25 2.28 28.83
C ARG A 116 2.76 2.01 30.24
N GLN A 117 3.30 0.82 30.50
CA GLN A 117 3.85 0.44 31.81
C GLN A 117 5.37 0.57 31.91
N GLY A 118 6.06 1.01 30.85
CA GLY A 118 7.53 1.18 30.81
C GLY A 118 8.34 -0.11 30.98
N LYS A 119 7.67 -1.27 31.08
CA LYS A 119 8.27 -2.59 31.31
C LYS A 119 8.43 -3.43 30.04
N GLY A 120 7.79 -3.01 28.94
CA GLY A 120 7.80 -3.72 27.68
C GLY A 120 7.91 -2.81 26.45
N MET A 121 8.10 -3.45 25.30
CA MET A 121 8.18 -2.86 23.97
C MET A 121 7.13 -3.51 23.08
N CYS A 122 6.50 -2.73 22.22
CA CYS A 122 5.66 -3.24 21.15
C CYS A 122 6.36 -3.00 19.81
N PHE A 123 6.52 -4.08 19.05
CA PHE A 123 7.12 -4.11 17.73
C PHE A 123 6.02 -4.17 16.68
N SER A 124 6.01 -3.24 15.74
CA SER A 124 5.11 -3.23 14.59
C SER A 124 5.88 -3.68 13.35
N LEU A 125 5.60 -4.90 12.88
CA LEU A 125 6.22 -5.56 11.73
C LEU A 125 5.37 -5.34 10.50
N ALA A 126 5.83 -4.48 9.59
CA ALA A 126 5.15 -4.25 8.32
C ALA A 126 5.55 -5.31 7.29
N THR A 127 4.57 -5.85 6.56
CA THR A 127 4.83 -6.73 5.42
C THR A 127 4.82 -5.95 4.12
N ALA A 128 5.66 -6.33 3.18
CA ALA A 128 5.74 -5.68 1.88
C ALA A 128 5.90 -6.69 0.76
N TYR A 129 5.35 -6.35 -0.41
CA TYR A 129 5.48 -7.15 -1.62
C TYR A 129 5.65 -6.23 -2.82
N GLU A 130 6.71 -6.46 -3.62
CA GLU A 130 7.05 -5.65 -4.81
C GLU A 130 7.05 -4.12 -4.56
N GLY A 131 7.55 -3.69 -3.39
CA GLY A 131 7.65 -2.29 -3.01
C GLY A 131 6.37 -1.67 -2.45
N VAL A 132 5.31 -2.45 -2.25
CA VAL A 132 4.05 -2.00 -1.67
C VAL A 132 3.87 -2.60 -0.28
N TYR A 133 3.58 -1.76 0.70
CA TYR A 133 3.20 -2.20 2.05
C TYR A 133 1.81 -2.86 2.05
N LEU A 134 1.71 -3.96 2.78
CA LEU A 134 0.50 -4.77 2.90
C LEU A 134 -0.06 -4.66 4.32
N ASP A 135 0.02 -5.74 5.09
CA ASP A 135 -0.51 -5.84 6.45
C ASP A 135 0.60 -5.54 7.49
N THR A 136 0.20 -4.98 8.64
CA THR A 136 1.10 -4.73 9.79
C THR A 136 0.71 -5.63 10.96
N TYR A 137 1.70 -6.32 11.53
CA TYR A 137 1.55 -7.22 12.67
C TYR A 137 2.24 -6.62 13.90
N ASN A 138 1.64 -6.80 15.06
CA ASN A 138 2.09 -6.24 16.32
C ASN A 138 2.53 -7.36 17.27
N LEU A 139 3.66 -7.15 17.93
CA LEU A 139 4.27 -8.06 18.88
C LEU A 139 4.71 -7.31 20.13
N GLU A 140 4.07 -7.61 21.26
CA GLU A 140 4.39 -7.03 22.56
C GLU A 140 5.33 -7.96 23.33
N ILE A 141 6.46 -7.42 23.79
CA ILE A 141 7.52 -8.13 24.51
C ILE A 141 7.82 -7.40 25.83
N ASP A 142 7.74 -8.12 26.94
CA ASP A 142 8.25 -7.65 28.24
C ASP A 142 9.76 -7.84 28.30
N LEU A 143 10.50 -6.85 28.80
CA LEU A 143 11.97 -6.93 28.93
C LEU A 143 12.44 -7.30 30.33
N ARG A 144 11.58 -7.20 31.35
CA ARG A 144 11.94 -7.44 32.75
C ARG A 144 10.96 -8.39 33.43
N PRO A 145 11.43 -9.37 34.24
CA PRO A 145 12.83 -9.70 34.55
C PRO A 145 13.54 -10.56 33.48
N LYS A 146 12.78 -11.17 32.56
CA LYS A 146 13.28 -11.92 31.40
C LYS A 146 12.50 -11.49 30.16
N VAL A 147 13.14 -11.53 29.00
CA VAL A 147 12.48 -11.23 27.72
C VAL A 147 11.42 -12.28 27.44
N ARG A 148 10.16 -11.88 27.27
CA ARG A 148 9.03 -12.79 26.98
C ARG A 148 8.00 -12.14 26.07
N ILE A 149 7.36 -12.96 25.24
CA ILE A 149 6.25 -12.53 24.38
C ILE A 149 4.98 -12.44 25.25
N CYS A 150 4.31 -11.29 25.21
CA CYS A 150 3.12 -11.02 26.02
C CYS A 150 1.83 -11.13 25.20
N ARG A 151 1.76 -10.38 24.09
CA ARG A 151 0.58 -10.30 23.22
C ARG A 151 1.04 -10.13 21.77
N HIS A 152 0.28 -10.71 20.84
CA HIS A 152 0.52 -10.52 19.42
C HIS A 152 -0.75 -10.75 18.61
N ASN A 153 -0.76 -10.24 17.37
CA ASN A 153 -1.75 -10.61 16.35
C ASN A 153 -1.13 -11.45 15.22
N ILE A 154 0.08 -12.00 15.45
CA ILE A 154 0.78 -12.86 14.50
C ILE A 154 -0.04 -14.16 14.29
N PRO A 155 -0.22 -14.60 13.03
CA PRO A 155 -1.02 -15.79 12.75
C PRO A 155 -0.52 -17.06 13.46
N PRO A 156 -1.43 -17.94 13.92
CA PRO A 156 -1.11 -19.05 14.83
C PRO A 156 -0.21 -20.13 14.19
N PHE A 157 -0.11 -20.14 12.87
CA PHE A 157 0.73 -21.07 12.12
C PHE A 157 2.21 -20.69 12.10
N ILE A 158 2.57 -19.47 12.54
CA ILE A 158 3.96 -19.06 12.74
C ILE A 158 4.34 -19.48 14.16
N PRO A 159 5.28 -20.43 14.34
CA PRO A 159 5.55 -21.05 15.63
C PRO A 159 6.44 -20.15 16.50
N LEU A 160 5.89 -19.06 17.02
CA LEU A 160 6.65 -18.02 17.75
C LEU A 160 7.48 -18.56 18.92
N ASN A 161 6.96 -19.53 19.68
CA ASN A 161 7.68 -20.12 20.80
C ASN A 161 8.95 -20.85 20.33
N ASN A 162 8.83 -21.66 19.27
CA ASN A 162 9.97 -22.36 18.68
C ASN A 162 10.99 -21.36 18.11
N LEU A 163 10.54 -20.29 17.47
CA LEU A 163 11.42 -19.25 16.93
C LEU A 163 12.16 -18.49 18.04
N ALA A 164 11.47 -18.22 19.15
CA ALA A 164 12.05 -17.55 20.32
C ALA A 164 13.12 -18.41 21.00
N GLU A 165 12.92 -19.73 21.07
CA GLU A 165 13.91 -20.68 21.59
C GLU A 165 15.13 -20.80 20.67
N GLN A 166 14.90 -20.96 19.35
CA GLN A 166 15.96 -21.10 18.36
C GLN A 166 16.88 -19.88 18.28
N SER A 167 16.32 -18.68 18.47
CA SER A 167 17.06 -17.42 18.35
C SER A 167 17.68 -16.95 19.66
N ASP A 168 17.54 -17.71 20.76
CA ASP A 168 17.79 -17.27 22.14
C ASP A 168 17.26 -15.86 22.40
N LEU A 169 15.94 -15.73 22.59
CA LEU A 169 15.25 -14.44 22.75
C LEU A 169 15.89 -13.48 23.78
N GLN A 170 16.65 -13.98 24.77
CA GLN A 170 17.35 -13.14 25.75
C GLN A 170 18.52 -12.37 25.15
N THR A 171 19.23 -12.93 24.17
CA THR A 171 20.43 -12.34 23.55
C THR A 171 20.22 -11.99 22.08
N GLY A 172 19.37 -12.73 21.37
CA GLY A 172 19.13 -12.64 19.93
C GLY A 172 17.78 -12.04 19.54
N LEU A 173 17.29 -11.00 20.24
CA LEU A 173 16.02 -10.35 19.91
C LEU A 173 15.93 -9.90 18.43
N ARG A 174 17.03 -9.36 17.87
CA ARG A 174 17.08 -8.98 16.45
C ARG A 174 16.89 -10.18 15.53
N ALA A 175 17.65 -11.26 15.75
CA ALA A 175 17.56 -12.47 14.94
C ALA A 175 16.15 -13.10 14.99
N PHE A 176 15.53 -13.06 16.17
CA PHE A 176 14.14 -13.46 16.34
C PHE A 176 13.18 -12.59 15.50
N LEU A 177 13.28 -11.26 15.59
CA LEU A 177 12.43 -10.34 14.82
C LEU A 177 12.64 -10.51 13.31
N ASP A 178 13.88 -10.68 12.86
CA ASP A 178 14.21 -10.92 11.45
C ASP A 178 13.55 -12.22 10.95
N THR A 179 13.61 -13.29 11.73
CA THR A 179 13.01 -14.59 11.38
C THR A 179 11.48 -14.51 11.33
N VAL A 180 10.87 -13.82 12.30
CA VAL A 180 9.41 -13.58 12.31
C VAL A 180 9.01 -12.72 11.10
N SER A 181 9.78 -11.68 10.79
CA SER A 181 9.56 -10.82 9.62
C SER A 181 9.63 -11.61 8.32
N GLN A 182 10.59 -12.53 8.18
CA GLN A 182 10.68 -13.42 7.01
C GLN A 182 9.44 -14.28 6.84
N HIS A 183 8.94 -14.92 7.91
CA HIS A 183 7.71 -15.69 7.84
C HIS A 183 6.48 -14.85 7.46
N LEU A 184 6.36 -13.67 8.04
CA LEU A 184 5.24 -12.75 7.75
C LEU A 184 5.29 -12.26 6.30
N ASN A 185 6.46 -11.84 5.81
CA ASN A 185 6.64 -11.39 4.43
C ASN A 185 6.42 -12.54 3.43
N ALA A 186 6.88 -13.75 3.75
CA ALA A 186 6.63 -14.94 2.94
C ALA A 186 5.14 -15.24 2.81
N PHE A 187 4.42 -15.24 3.94
CA PHE A 187 2.98 -15.45 3.96
C PHE A 187 2.22 -14.36 3.19
N ALA A 188 2.50 -13.08 3.49
CA ALA A 188 1.87 -11.95 2.82
C ALA A 188 2.16 -11.95 1.32
N GLY A 189 3.39 -12.28 0.92
CA GLY A 189 3.80 -12.40 -0.47
C GLY A 189 3.07 -13.53 -1.22
N ARG A 190 2.90 -14.72 -0.60
CA ARG A 190 2.13 -15.81 -1.21
C ARG A 190 0.64 -15.45 -1.36
N LYS A 191 0.05 -14.84 -0.33
CA LYS A 191 -1.34 -14.34 -0.36
C LYS A 191 -1.53 -13.28 -1.44
N GLN A 192 -0.59 -12.36 -1.59
CA GLN A 192 -0.63 -11.31 -2.60
C GLN A 192 -0.44 -11.87 -4.01
N GLN A 193 0.50 -12.79 -4.22
CA GLN A 193 0.64 -13.50 -5.50
C GLN A 193 -0.66 -14.20 -5.89
N LEU A 194 -1.30 -14.90 -4.95
CA LEU A 194 -2.58 -15.57 -5.21
C LEU A 194 -3.67 -14.57 -5.65
N LYS A 195 -3.75 -13.41 -4.99
CA LYS A 195 -4.67 -12.33 -5.39
C LYS A 195 -4.37 -11.86 -6.81
N LEU A 196 -3.10 -11.61 -7.14
CA LEU A 196 -2.68 -11.17 -8.47
C LEU A 196 -2.95 -12.23 -9.55
N VAL A 197 -2.81 -13.53 -9.23
CA VAL A 197 -3.19 -14.61 -10.16
C VAL A 197 -4.67 -14.54 -10.50
N LYS A 198 -5.55 -14.42 -9.50
CA LYS A 198 -7.01 -14.32 -9.71
C LYS A 198 -7.40 -13.08 -10.51
N GLU A 199 -6.70 -11.96 -10.30
CA GLU A 199 -6.99 -10.69 -10.98
C GLU A 199 -6.47 -10.65 -12.43
N GLN A 200 -5.25 -11.15 -12.67
CA GLN A 200 -4.55 -11.01 -13.96
C GLN A 200 -4.74 -12.19 -14.92
N HIS A 201 -5.05 -13.38 -14.40
CA HIS A 201 -5.11 -14.64 -15.15
C HIS A 201 -6.47 -15.31 -14.96
N LYS A 202 -7.54 -14.70 -15.48
CA LYS A 202 -8.92 -15.23 -15.39
C LYS A 202 -9.12 -16.60 -16.04
N SER A 203 -8.22 -17.00 -16.93
CA SER A 203 -8.21 -18.32 -17.58
C SER A 203 -7.61 -19.43 -16.69
N VAL A 204 -6.95 -19.06 -15.59
CA VAL A 204 -6.38 -19.99 -14.62
C VAL A 204 -7.34 -20.11 -13.45
N GLU A 205 -7.87 -21.30 -13.23
CA GLU A 205 -8.75 -21.57 -12.11
C GLU A 205 -7.93 -21.95 -10.88
N VAL A 206 -8.21 -21.31 -9.74
CA VAL A 206 -7.61 -21.67 -8.45
C VAL A 206 -8.52 -22.71 -7.80
N MET A 207 -8.11 -23.97 -7.85
CA MET A 207 -8.88 -25.10 -7.34
C MET A 207 -8.84 -25.15 -5.81
N GLU A 208 -7.63 -25.02 -5.24
CA GLU A 208 -7.42 -25.15 -3.81
C GLU A 208 -6.32 -24.19 -3.34
N SER A 209 -6.54 -23.57 -2.19
CA SER A 209 -5.52 -22.87 -1.44
C SER A 209 -5.80 -22.99 0.04
N ASN A 210 -4.81 -23.46 0.79
CA ASN A 210 -4.92 -23.52 2.25
C ASN A 210 -4.72 -22.13 2.88
N LEU A 211 -5.09 -21.98 4.16
CA LEU A 211 -4.98 -20.69 4.87
C LEU A 211 -3.56 -20.10 4.87
N LEU A 212 -2.52 -20.95 4.83
CA LEU A 212 -1.11 -20.53 4.80
C LEU A 212 -0.62 -20.08 3.43
N CYS A 213 -1.44 -20.32 2.41
CA CYS A 213 -1.02 -20.27 1.01
C CYS A 213 0.26 -21.10 0.78
N SER A 214 0.43 -22.21 1.50
CA SER A 214 1.60 -23.10 1.38
C SER A 214 1.38 -24.26 0.42
N ILE A 215 0.13 -24.49 0.02
CA ILE A 215 -0.24 -25.36 -1.11
C ILE A 215 -1.20 -24.57 -1.98
N LEU A 216 -0.91 -24.50 -3.27
CA LEU A 216 -1.77 -23.86 -4.27
C LEU A 216 -1.96 -24.81 -5.43
N VAL A 217 -3.21 -25.16 -5.71
CA VAL A 217 -3.60 -26.03 -6.82
C VAL A 217 -4.26 -25.16 -7.89
N LEU A 218 -3.64 -25.10 -9.07
CA LEU A 218 -4.09 -24.32 -10.22
C LEU A 218 -4.50 -25.26 -11.35
N MET A 219 -5.58 -24.93 -12.06
CA MET A 219 -5.97 -25.60 -13.28
C MET A 219 -5.67 -24.71 -14.48
N PHE A 220 -4.91 -25.24 -15.43
CA PHE A 220 -4.59 -24.59 -16.70
C PHE A 220 -5.39 -25.23 -17.83
N THR A 221 -5.77 -24.43 -18.82
CA THR A 221 -6.29 -24.93 -20.09
C THR A 221 -5.21 -24.84 -21.16
N VAL A 222 -4.80 -25.97 -21.74
CA VAL A 222 -3.79 -25.99 -22.81
C VAL A 222 -4.45 -25.72 -24.18
N PRO A 223 -4.03 -24.69 -24.95
CA PRO A 223 -4.75 -24.27 -26.15
C PRO A 223 -4.86 -25.32 -27.25
N LYS A 224 -3.82 -26.15 -27.46
CA LYS A 224 -3.75 -27.09 -28.59
C LYS A 224 -4.78 -28.23 -28.55
N LYS A 225 -5.21 -28.64 -27.35
CA LYS A 225 -6.11 -29.77 -27.13
C LYS A 225 -7.30 -29.45 -26.22
N LYS A 226 -7.37 -28.22 -25.66
CA LYS A 226 -8.26 -27.85 -24.55
C LYS A 226 -8.19 -28.83 -23.37
N THR A 227 -7.02 -29.45 -23.18
CA THR A 227 -6.82 -30.43 -22.11
C THR A 227 -6.57 -29.68 -20.80
N PRO A 228 -7.28 -30.03 -19.72
CA PRO A 228 -6.98 -29.52 -18.39
C PRO A 228 -5.63 -30.05 -17.90
N LEU A 229 -4.84 -29.18 -17.29
CA LEU A 229 -3.56 -29.51 -16.66
C LEU A 229 -3.57 -28.95 -15.24
N LEU A 230 -3.49 -29.84 -14.27
CA LEU A 230 -3.42 -29.51 -12.86
C LEU A 230 -1.97 -29.20 -12.48
N CYS A 231 -1.77 -28.08 -11.81
CA CYS A 231 -0.47 -27.63 -11.33
C CYS A 231 -0.54 -27.39 -9.82
N THR A 232 0.18 -28.21 -9.07
CA THR A 232 0.27 -28.11 -7.61
C THR A 232 1.60 -27.46 -7.24
N LEU A 233 1.53 -26.35 -6.52
CA LEU A 233 2.66 -25.59 -6.02
C LEU A 233 2.77 -25.80 -4.51
N GLU A 234 3.89 -26.34 -4.07
CA GLU A 234 4.17 -26.60 -2.65
C GLU A 234 5.27 -25.66 -2.14
N TYR A 235 4.98 -25.00 -1.02
CA TYR A 235 5.89 -24.07 -0.34
C TYR A 235 6.29 -24.67 1.00
N THR A 236 7.20 -25.65 0.97
CA THR A 236 7.68 -26.32 2.18
C THR A 236 8.53 -25.39 3.04
N ASP A 237 9.22 -24.43 2.42
CA ASP A 237 9.92 -23.37 3.12
C ASP A 237 8.98 -22.19 3.41
N HIS A 238 8.52 -22.10 4.66
CA HIS A 238 7.60 -21.05 5.09
C HIS A 238 8.24 -19.66 5.20
N THR A 239 9.55 -19.52 5.03
CA THR A 239 10.26 -18.22 4.98
C THR A 239 10.35 -17.64 3.57
N ARG A 240 9.90 -18.39 2.55
CA ARG A 240 10.02 -17.99 1.14
C ARG A 240 8.67 -17.75 0.48
N CYS A 241 8.66 -16.80 -0.45
CA CYS A 241 7.52 -16.48 -1.31
C CYS A 241 7.41 -17.37 -2.56
N LEU A 242 8.44 -18.17 -2.85
CA LEU A 242 8.53 -19.00 -4.06
C LEU A 242 8.27 -20.47 -3.72
N PRO A 243 7.60 -21.22 -4.62
CA PRO A 243 7.34 -22.63 -4.38
C PRO A 243 8.65 -23.41 -4.39
N THR A 244 8.74 -24.38 -3.48
CA THR A 244 9.88 -25.29 -3.39
C THR A 244 9.72 -26.46 -4.36
N ARG A 245 8.48 -26.87 -4.61
CA ARG A 245 8.15 -27.97 -5.53
C ARG A 245 6.95 -27.62 -6.39
N VAL A 246 6.97 -28.13 -7.61
CA VAL A 246 5.91 -27.99 -8.60
C VAL A 246 5.59 -29.36 -9.15
N HIS A 247 4.33 -29.76 -9.07
CA HIS A 247 3.84 -31.02 -9.61
C HIS A 247 2.77 -30.75 -10.68
N LEU A 248 2.85 -31.47 -11.80
CA LEU A 248 1.93 -31.37 -12.91
C LEU A 248 1.21 -32.70 -13.11
N ASP A 249 -0.12 -32.65 -13.23
CA ASP A 249 -0.96 -33.81 -13.50
C ASP A 249 -1.96 -33.51 -14.64
N SER A 250 -2.12 -34.46 -15.56
CA SER A 250 -3.03 -34.34 -16.70
C SER A 250 -3.46 -35.72 -17.18
N GLU A 251 -4.65 -35.80 -17.77
CA GLU A 251 -5.14 -37.02 -18.43
C GLU A 251 -4.19 -37.49 -19.54
N ASP A 252 -3.52 -36.56 -20.24
CA ASP A 252 -2.47 -36.87 -21.19
C ASP A 252 -1.12 -36.98 -20.45
N LYS A 253 -0.75 -38.20 -20.07
CA LYS A 253 0.51 -38.46 -19.33
C LYS A 253 1.78 -37.97 -20.05
N ARG A 254 1.73 -37.67 -21.36
CA ARG A 254 2.88 -37.16 -22.12
C ARG A 254 3.05 -35.65 -22.02
N LEU A 255 2.00 -34.93 -21.61
CA LEU A 255 2.00 -33.47 -21.49
C LEU A 255 2.94 -32.99 -20.36
N PRO A 256 2.84 -33.51 -19.11
CA PRO A 256 3.75 -33.15 -18.03
C PRO A 256 5.23 -33.43 -18.32
N ASP A 257 5.52 -34.50 -19.08
CA ASP A 257 6.89 -34.92 -19.41
C ASP A 257 7.54 -34.12 -20.55
N ALA A 258 6.76 -33.31 -21.27
CA ALA A 258 7.28 -32.52 -22.38
C ALA A 258 8.35 -31.51 -21.91
N PRO A 259 9.41 -31.28 -22.71
CA PRO A 259 10.53 -30.41 -22.31
C PRO A 259 10.09 -28.97 -22.02
N GLN A 260 9.02 -28.53 -22.68
CA GLN A 260 8.41 -27.23 -22.46
C GLN A 260 7.80 -27.10 -21.05
N TRP A 261 7.09 -28.13 -20.58
CA TRP A 261 6.49 -28.11 -19.24
C TRP A 261 7.53 -28.26 -18.15
N LYS A 262 8.61 -29.00 -18.38
CA LYS A 262 9.78 -29.01 -17.48
C LYS A 262 10.38 -27.61 -17.31
N LYS A 263 10.53 -26.86 -18.41
CA LYS A 263 10.96 -25.45 -18.36
C LYS A 263 9.97 -24.57 -17.59
N ASN A 264 8.67 -24.77 -17.80
CA ASN A 264 7.63 -24.01 -17.09
C ASN A 264 7.62 -24.32 -15.59
N CYS A 265 7.89 -25.56 -15.17
CA CYS A 265 8.07 -25.92 -13.76
C CYS A 265 9.27 -25.19 -13.15
N SER A 266 10.43 -25.18 -13.83
CA SER A 266 11.61 -24.42 -13.36
C SER A 266 11.30 -22.93 -13.23
N LEU A 267 10.58 -22.36 -14.21
CA LEU A 267 10.17 -20.96 -14.17
C LEU A 267 9.27 -20.65 -12.95
N LEU A 268 8.34 -21.55 -12.62
CA LEU A 268 7.46 -21.41 -11.46
C LEU A 268 8.22 -21.48 -10.12
N THR A 269 9.36 -22.19 -10.07
CA THR A 269 10.22 -22.22 -8.87
C THR A 269 11.15 -21.01 -8.75
N GLU A 270 11.53 -20.38 -9.86
CA GLU A 270 12.49 -19.28 -9.88
C GLU A 270 11.83 -17.89 -9.78
N VAL A 271 10.57 -17.78 -10.22
CA VAL A 271 9.88 -16.50 -10.38
C VAL A 271 8.52 -16.55 -9.68
N PRO A 272 8.04 -15.42 -9.09
CA PRO A 272 6.70 -15.35 -8.53
C PRO A 272 5.61 -15.83 -9.49
N VAL A 273 4.61 -16.54 -8.97
CA VAL A 273 3.65 -17.32 -9.77
C VAL A 273 2.91 -16.45 -10.77
N HIS A 274 2.43 -15.27 -10.38
CA HIS A 274 1.70 -14.36 -11.28
C HIS A 274 2.56 -13.86 -12.45
N ARG A 275 3.87 -13.68 -12.23
CA ARG A 275 4.84 -13.32 -13.28
C ARG A 275 5.18 -14.52 -14.17
N ALA A 276 5.40 -15.70 -13.57
CA ALA A 276 5.63 -16.93 -14.29
C ALA A 276 4.47 -17.25 -15.24
N LEU A 277 3.22 -17.18 -14.75
CA LEU A 277 2.02 -17.37 -15.57
C LEU A 277 1.92 -16.36 -16.71
N THR A 278 2.34 -15.11 -16.50
CA THR A 278 2.40 -14.11 -17.56
C THR A 278 3.37 -14.53 -18.68
N ALA A 279 4.52 -15.10 -18.34
CA ALA A 279 5.50 -15.59 -19.32
C ALA A 279 5.02 -16.87 -20.02
N ILE A 280 4.37 -17.79 -19.30
CA ILE A 280 3.79 -19.02 -19.86
C ILE A 280 2.65 -18.66 -20.85
N ARG A 281 1.79 -17.69 -20.50
CA ARG A 281 0.74 -17.19 -21.39
C ARG A 281 1.31 -16.53 -22.64
N LYS A 282 2.38 -15.72 -22.51
CA LYS A 282 3.08 -15.13 -23.67
C LYS A 282 3.64 -16.19 -24.62
N SER A 283 4.03 -17.35 -24.09
CA SER A 283 4.52 -18.49 -24.87
C SER A 283 3.39 -19.31 -25.52
N ARG A 284 2.11 -18.95 -25.27
CA ARG A 284 0.88 -19.63 -25.74
C ARG A 284 0.73 -21.07 -25.24
N ASP A 285 1.27 -21.36 -24.05
CA ASP A 285 1.19 -22.68 -23.42
C ASP A 285 -0.08 -22.86 -22.59
N ILE A 286 -0.64 -21.75 -22.13
CA ILE A 286 -1.94 -21.65 -21.48
C ILE A 286 -2.79 -20.59 -22.18
N VAL A 287 -4.12 -20.75 -22.09
CA VAL A 287 -5.10 -19.79 -22.63
C VAL A 287 -5.01 -18.44 -21.92
#